data_AF-A0A925ZLU9-F1
#
_entry.id   AF-A0A925ZLU9-F1
#
_cell.length_a   1.000
_cell.length_b   1.000
_cell.length_c   1.000
_cell.angle_alpha   90.00
_cell.angle_beta   90.00
_cell.angle_gamma   90.00
#
_symmetry.space_group_name_H-M   'P 1'
#
loop_
_entity.id
_entity.type
_entity.pdbx_description
1 polymer ?
#
loop_
_entity_poly.entity_id
_entity_poly.type
_entity_poly.pdbx_seq_one_letter_code
_entity_poly.pdbx_strand_id
1 'polypeptide(L)'
;MIDLLAESPLLLLFTVAALGYLLGKVQIGGFGLGVSAVLFVGIAVGALDPSLRLPDVVMLFGLVTFVYVVGLNSAPGFFGALRRRGLQTAALALAAIGL
;
A
#
# COMPACT_ATOMS: atom_id res chain seq x y z
N MET A 1 8.37 20.33 -19.47
CA MET A 1 8.00 18.88 -19.59
C MET A 1 7.39 18.37 -18.29
N ILE A 2 8.02 18.67 -17.15
CA ILE A 2 7.45 18.42 -15.82
C ILE A 2 6.12 19.18 -15.66
N ASP A 3 6.02 20.37 -16.26
CA ASP A 3 4.81 21.21 -16.28
C ASP A 3 3.59 20.52 -16.92
N LEU A 4 3.81 19.74 -17.99
CA LEU A 4 2.73 18.98 -18.65
C LEU A 4 2.19 17.87 -17.74
N LEU A 5 3.07 17.22 -16.95
CA LEU A 5 2.68 16.20 -15.97
C LEU A 5 1.98 16.84 -14.76
N ALA A 6 2.41 18.03 -14.36
CA ALA A 6 1.79 18.79 -13.26
C ALA A 6 0.40 19.32 -13.64
N GLU A 7 0.20 19.77 -14.88
CA GLU A 7 -1.11 20.23 -15.38
C GLU A 7 -2.11 19.10 -15.63
N SER A 8 -1.64 17.86 -15.83
CA SER A 8 -2.48 16.71 -16.14
C SER A 8 -2.31 15.55 -15.14
N PRO A 9 -2.99 15.59 -13.98
CA PRO A 9 -2.77 14.61 -12.92
C PRO A 9 -3.12 13.16 -13.29
N LEU A 10 -4.07 12.96 -14.19
CA LEU A 10 -4.39 11.62 -14.71
C LEU A 10 -3.22 11.05 -15.51
N LEU A 11 -2.56 11.88 -16.31
CA LEU A 11 -1.40 11.46 -17.10
C LEU A 11 -0.23 11.09 -16.17
N LEU A 12 0.00 11.89 -15.12
CA LEU A 12 0.97 11.58 -14.07
C LEU A 12 0.65 10.23 -13.42
N LEU A 13 -0.59 10.01 -12.99
CA LEU A 13 -1.03 8.75 -12.36
C LEU A 13 -0.76 7.54 -13.26
N PHE A 14 -1.22 7.58 -14.51
CA PHE A 14 -1.04 6.47 -15.45
C PHE A 14 0.42 6.25 -15.85
N THR A 15 1.22 7.32 -15.94
CA THR A 15 2.66 7.21 -16.24
C THR A 15 3.39 6.53 -15.09
N VAL A 16 3.15 6.96 -13.85
CA VAL A 16 3.72 6.33 -12.64
C VAL A 16 3.29 4.87 -12.54
N ALA A 17 2.00 4.58 -12.75
CA ALA A 17 1.47 3.23 -12.71
C ALA A 17 2.08 2.33 -13.80
N ALA A 18 2.19 2.83 -15.03
CA ALA A 18 2.77 2.10 -16.15
C ALA A 18 4.26 1.80 -15.93
N LEU A 19 5.05 2.82 -15.55
CA LEU A 19 6.48 2.64 -15.25
C LEU A 19 6.69 1.68 -14.07
N GLY A 20 5.91 1.86 -13.01
CA GLY A 20 5.90 0.97 -11.85
C GLY A 20 5.58 -0.48 -12.19
N TYR A 21 4.57 -0.71 -13.03
CA TYR A 21 4.20 -2.04 -13.45
C TYR A 21 5.24 -2.68 -14.38
N LEU A 22 5.80 -1.90 -15.31
CA LEU A 22 6.89 -2.36 -16.17
C LEU A 22 8.11 -2.78 -15.35
N LEU A 23 8.52 -1.97 -14.37
CA LEU A 23 9.60 -2.31 -13.44
C LEU A 23 9.24 -3.47 -12.53
N GLY A 24 7.99 -3.56 -12.08
CA GLY A 24 7.48 -4.65 -11.24
C GLY A 24 7.48 -6.02 -11.93
N LYS A 25 7.41 -6.04 -13.26
CA LYS A 25 7.54 -7.25 -14.09
C LYS A 25 8.97 -7.70 -14.29
N VAL A 26 9.97 -6.85 -14.05
CA VAL A 26 11.37 -7.24 -14.16
C VAL A 26 11.68 -8.21 -13.03
N GLN A 27 12.08 -9.42 -13.40
CA GLN A 27 12.50 -10.46 -12.45
C GLN A 27 14.02 -10.55 -12.47
N ILE A 28 14.63 -10.47 -11.29
CA ILE A 28 16.07 -10.63 -11.12
C ILE A 28 16.28 -11.84 -10.22
N GLY A 29 16.93 -12.89 -10.73
CA GLY A 29 17.22 -14.10 -9.94
C GLY A 29 15.99 -14.86 -9.45
N GLY A 30 14.85 -14.77 -10.15
CA GLY A 30 13.59 -15.43 -9.79
C GLY A 30 12.70 -14.64 -8.81
N PHE A 31 13.17 -13.50 -8.30
CA PHE A 31 12.38 -12.59 -7.48
C PHE A 31 11.92 -11.37 -8.31
N GLY A 32 10.63 -11.04 -8.23
CA GLY A 32 10.05 -9.85 -8.86
C GLY A 32 9.48 -8.91 -7.81
N LEU A 33 9.59 -7.60 -8.03
CA LEU A 33 9.02 -6.59 -7.13
C LEU A 33 7.49 -6.57 -7.15
N GLY A 34 6.87 -7.01 -8.25
CA GLY A 34 5.43 -7.04 -8.40
C GLY A 34 4.78 -5.67 -8.22
N VAL A 35 3.63 -5.62 -7.56
CA VAL A 35 2.85 -4.38 -7.34
C VAL A 35 3.62 -3.36 -6.48
N SER A 36 4.54 -3.81 -5.63
CA SER A 36 5.32 -2.91 -4.77
C SER A 36 6.24 -1.96 -5.57
N ALA A 37 6.65 -2.33 -6.79
CA ALA A 37 7.41 -1.43 -7.67
C ALA A 37 6.64 -0.15 -8.02
N VAL A 38 5.31 -0.21 -8.12
CA VAL A 38 4.48 0.98 -8.38
C VAL A 38 4.57 1.99 -7.24
N LEU A 39 4.61 1.51 -5.99
CA LEU A 39 4.82 2.37 -4.82
C LEU A 39 6.19 3.04 -4.86
N PHE A 40 7.26 2.28 -5.14
CA PHE A 40 8.62 2.83 -5.20
C PHE A 40 8.79 3.85 -6.31
N VAL A 41 8.23 3.59 -7.50
CA VAL A 41 8.25 4.57 -8.60
C VAL A 41 7.47 5.83 -8.22
N GLY A 42 6.31 5.69 -7.58
CA GLY A 42 5.55 6.84 -7.09
C GLY A 42 6.33 7.70 -6.10
N ILE A 43 7.03 7.08 -5.14
CA ILE A 43 7.90 7.78 -4.19
C ILE A 43 9.06 8.48 -4.91
N ALA A 44 9.72 7.78 -5.83
CA ALA A 44 10.84 8.33 -6.59
C ALA A 44 10.41 9.54 -7.44
N VAL A 45 9.29 9.42 -8.18
CA VAL A 45 8.74 10.50 -9.01
C VAL A 45 8.29 11.68 -8.15
N GLY A 46 7.62 11.43 -7.01
CA GLY A 46 7.21 12.48 -6.08
C GLY A 46 8.39 13.18 -5.38
N ALA A 47 9.55 12.53 -5.29
CA ALA A 47 10.77 13.13 -4.74
C ALA A 47 11.51 14.02 -5.75
N LEU A 48 11.24 13.89 -7.06
CA LEU A 48 11.91 14.70 -8.09
C LEU A 48 11.42 16.15 -8.09
N ASP A 49 10.11 16.37 -7.91
CA ASP A 49 9.53 17.72 -7.94
C ASP A 49 8.26 17.82 -7.08
N PRO A 50 8.14 18.80 -6.17
CA PRO A 50 6.95 19.00 -5.33
C PRO A 50 5.65 19.32 -6.09
N SER A 51 5.73 19.74 -7.35
CA SER A 51 4.57 20.01 -8.22
C SER A 51 3.93 18.74 -8.79
N LEU A 52 4.64 17.60 -8.77
CA LEU A 52 4.16 16.30 -9.22
C LEU A 52 3.22 15.66 -8.19
N ARG A 53 2.11 16.35 -7.91
CA ARG A 53 1.11 15.93 -6.93
C ARG A 53 -0.19 15.58 -7.62
N LEU A 54 -0.79 14.49 -7.15
CA LEU A 54 -2.15 14.10 -7.53
C LEU A 54 -3.17 14.89 -6.71
N PRO A 55 -4.38 15.14 -7.25
CA PRO A 55 -5.50 15.66 -6.50
C PRO A 55 -5.81 14.81 -5.26
N ASP A 56 -6.12 15.46 -4.14
CA ASP A 56 -6.38 14.80 -2.86
C ASP A 56 -7.45 13.70 -2.95
N VAL A 57 -8.44 13.88 -3.84
CA VAL A 57 -9.49 12.88 -4.08
C VAL A 57 -8.93 11.54 -4.55
N VAL A 58 -7.87 11.53 -5.37
CA VAL A 58 -7.24 10.30 -5.87
C VAL A 58 -6.50 9.60 -4.73
N MET A 59 -5.79 10.37 -3.90
CA MET A 59 -5.12 9.85 -2.70
C MET A 59 -6.12 9.24 -1.71
N LEU A 60 -7.18 9.97 -1.40
CA LEU A 60 -8.27 9.51 -0.52
C LEU A 60 -8.92 8.24 -1.07
N PHE A 61 -9.24 8.21 -2.36
CA PHE A 61 -9.81 7.04 -3.02
C PHE A 61 -8.88 5.83 -2.93
N GLY A 62 -7.60 6.01 -3.24
CA GLY A 62 -6.58 4.95 -3.15
C GLY A 62 -6.40 4.43 -1.72
N LEU A 63 -6.32 5.34 -0.74
CA LEU A 63 -6.17 5.00 0.67
C LEU A 63 -7.38 4.23 1.20
N VAL A 64 -8.60 4.71 0.94
CA VAL A 64 -9.84 4.05 1.38
C VAL A 64 -9.95 2.66 0.74
N THR A 65 -9.65 2.54 -0.55
CA THR A 65 -9.67 1.25 -1.26
C THR A 65 -8.62 0.29 -0.69
N PHE A 66 -7.40 0.78 -0.43
CA PHE A 66 -6.32 -0.01 0.17
C PHE A 66 -6.70 -0.52 1.56
N VAL A 67 -7.16 0.36 2.45
CA VAL A 67 -7.59 0.00 3.82
C VAL A 67 -8.75 -0.99 3.78
N TYR A 68 -9.72 -0.78 2.89
CA TYR A 68 -10.85 -1.69 2.72
C TYR A 68 -10.41 -3.09 2.29
N VAL A 69 -9.59 -3.19 1.25
CA VAL A 69 -9.10 -4.48 0.73
C VAL A 69 -8.20 -5.18 1.74
N VAL A 70 -7.29 -4.45 2.41
CA VAL A 70 -6.43 -5.02 3.46
C VAL A 70 -7.27 -5.51 4.64
N GLY A 71 -8.26 -4.72 5.08
CA GLY A 71 -9.19 -5.09 6.14
C GLY A 71 -9.96 -6.36 5.79
N LEU A 72 -10.48 -6.45 4.57
CA LEU A 72 -11.26 -7.61 4.12
C LEU A 72 -10.40 -8.88 4.00
N ASN A 73 -9.19 -8.78 3.43
CA ASN A 73 -8.27 -9.93 3.32
C ASN A 73 -7.71 -10.37 4.68
N SER A 74 -7.47 -9.42 5.59
CA SER A 74 -6.88 -9.71 6.90
C SER A 74 -7.93 -10.11 7.94
N ALA A 75 -9.22 -9.80 7.74
CA ALA A 75 -10.28 -10.06 8.69
C ALA A 75 -10.38 -11.55 9.11
N PRO A 76 -10.51 -12.54 8.21
CA PRO A 76 -10.63 -13.94 8.62
C PRO A 76 -9.43 -14.43 9.44
N GLY A 77 -8.22 -14.05 9.04
CA GLY A 77 -6.98 -14.40 9.73
C GLY A 77 -6.85 -13.74 11.09
N PHE A 78 -7.16 -12.44 11.17
CA PHE A 78 -7.12 -11.67 12.41
C PHE A 78 -8.18 -12.14 13.42
N PHE A 79 -9.45 -12.25 13.02
CA PHE A 79 -10.53 -12.71 13.90
C PHE A 79 -10.34 -14.17 14.33
N GLY A 80 -9.85 -15.03 13.42
CA GLY A 80 -9.48 -16.40 13.75
C GLY A 80 -8.35 -16.48 14.79
N ALA A 81 -7.30 -15.68 14.61
CA ALA A 81 -6.18 -15.59 15.54
C ALA A 81 -6.58 -14.98 16.89
N LEU A 82 -7.40 -13.92 16.89
CA LEU A 82 -7.89 -13.27 18.09
C LEU A 82 -8.77 -14.23 18.93
N ARG A 83 -9.65 -15.00 18.28
CA ARG A 83 -10.53 -15.94 18.99
C ARG A 83 -9.76 -17.13 19.57
N ARG A 84 -8.79 -17.69 18.85
CA ARG A 84 -8.06 -18.89 19.29
C ARG A 84 -6.89 -18.57 20.20
N ARG A 85 -6.01 -17.66 19.76
CA ARG A 85 -4.77 -17.33 20.47
C ARG A 85 -4.94 -16.09 21.32
N GLY A 86 -5.65 -15.07 20.85
CA GLY A 86 -5.86 -13.83 21.60
C GLY A 86 -6.54 -14.06 22.96
N LEU A 87 -7.62 -14.85 23.00
CA LEU A 87 -8.30 -15.18 24.26
C LEU A 87 -7.42 -16.01 25.21
N GLN A 88 -6.67 -16.98 24.68
CA GLN A 88 -5.75 -17.79 25.48
C GLN A 88 -4.61 -16.94 26.06
N THR A 89 -3.99 -16.10 25.23
CA THR A 89 -2.91 -15.22 25.69
C THR A 89 -3.42 -14.15 26.65
N ALA A 90 -4.62 -13.60 26.43
CA ALA A 90 -5.23 -12.64 27.36
C ALA A 90 -5.57 -13.29 28.71
N ALA A 91 -6.11 -14.51 28.70
CA ALA A 91 -6.39 -15.27 29.92
C ALA A 91 -5.09 -15.62 30.67
N LEU A 92 -4.05 -16.07 29.97
CA LEU A 92 -2.74 -16.33 30.57
C LEU A 92 -2.09 -15.05 31.13
N ALA A 93 -2.22 -13.92 30.44
CA ALA A 93 -1.71 -12.65 30.92
C ALA A 93 -2.46 -12.18 32.19
N LEU A 94 -3.78 -12.31 32.23
CA LEU A 94 -4.58 -12.00 33.42
C LEU A 94 -4.18 -12.89 34.61
N ALA A 95 -4.06 -14.20 34.39
CA ALA A 95 -3.62 -15.15 35.42
C ALA A 95 -2.19 -14.85 35.92
N ALA A 96 -1.28 -14.43 35.04
CA ALA A 96 0.09 -14.08 35.41
C ALA A 96 0.17 -12.78 36.25
N ILE A 97 -0.75 -11.83 36.03
CA ILE A 97 -0.84 -10.58 36.80
C ILE A 97 -1.57 -10.81 38.14
N GLY A 98 -2.16 -12.00 38.36
CA GLY A 98 -2.82 -12.37 39.61
C GLY A 98 -4.25 -11.82 39.76
N LEU A 99 -4.90 -11.49 38.63
CA LEU A 99 -6.34 -11.21 38.58
C LEU A 99 -7.15 -12.50 38.39
#